data_AF-A0A963PFB1-F1
#
_entry.id   AF-A0A963PFB1-F1
#
_cell.length_a   1.000
_cell.length_b   1.000
_cell.length_c   1.000
_cell.angle_alpha   90.00
_cell.angle_beta   90.00
_cell.angle_gamma   90.00
#
_symmetry.space_group_name_H-M   'P 1'
#
loop_
_entity.id
_entity.type
_entity.pdbx_description
1 polymer ?
#
loop_
_entity_poly.entity_id
_entity_poly.type
_entity_poly.pdbx_seq_one_letter_code
_entity_poly.pdbx_strand_id
1 'polypeptide(L)'
;MRAKDADTLFELALAENAQRVRAARNAAVLSENWVLAHIALGKIEKARSGSLIALAELDRLHADRLGAIYDGKASDGTAELETAIASASALVDRQNSEIDKLQAMLLQP
;
A
#
# COMPACT_ATOMS: atom_id res chain seq x y z
N MET A 1 13.83 -0.97 6.69
CA MET A 1 13.01 -1.23 7.89
C MET A 1 11.55 -0.81 7.66
N ARG A 2 11.28 0.46 7.31
CA ARG A 2 9.92 1.02 7.17
C ARG A 2 8.95 0.29 6.21
N ALA A 3 9.41 -0.15 5.03
CA ALA A 3 8.51 -0.79 4.04
C ALA A 3 7.93 -2.12 4.54
N LYS A 4 8.71 -2.92 5.27
CA LYS A 4 8.28 -4.20 5.85
C LYS A 4 7.33 -4.00 7.04
N ASP A 5 7.60 -2.98 7.85
CA ASP A 5 6.72 -2.61 8.96
C ASP A 5 5.36 -2.12 8.44
N ALA A 6 5.37 -1.29 7.39
CA ALA A 6 4.16 -0.84 6.71
C ALA A 6 3.38 -2.01 6.08
N ASP A 7 4.06 -2.98 5.48
CA ASP A 7 3.43 -4.19 4.96
C ASP A 7 2.79 -5.04 6.06
N THR A 8 3.44 -5.15 7.22
CA THR A 8 2.88 -5.86 8.39
C THR A 8 1.60 -5.19 8.88
N LEU A 9 1.57 -3.85 8.91
CA LEU A 9 0.37 -3.09 9.28
C LEU A 9 -0.76 -3.27 8.25
N PHE A 10 -0.42 -3.34 6.97
CA PHE A 10 -1.39 -3.66 5.92
C PHE A 10 -1.96 -5.08 6.10
N GLU A 11 -1.11 -6.09 6.32
CA GLU A 11 -1.56 -7.47 6.53
C GLU A 11 -2.47 -7.60 7.74
N LEU A 12 -2.15 -6.91 8.84
CA LEU A 12 -3.01 -6.87 10.01
C LEU A 12 -4.37 -6.24 9.68
N ALA A 13 -4.38 -5.08 9.02
CA ALA A 13 -5.61 -4.43 8.61
C ALA A 13 -6.45 -5.31 7.66
N LEU A 14 -5.80 -6.02 6.74
CA LEU A 14 -6.44 -6.96 5.82
C LEU A 14 -7.08 -8.12 6.59
N ALA A 15 -6.34 -8.76 7.50
CA ALA A 15 -6.86 -9.86 8.32
C ALA A 15 -8.05 -9.43 9.19
N GLU A 16 -8.01 -8.24 9.78
CA GLU A 16 -9.07 -7.72 10.65
C GLU A 16 -10.34 -7.29 9.88
N ASN A 17 -10.20 -6.80 8.64
CA ASN A 17 -11.29 -6.08 7.96
C ASN A 17 -11.82 -6.79 6.71
N ALA A 18 -11.03 -7.65 6.05
CA ALA A 18 -11.43 -8.24 4.77
C ALA A 18 -12.70 -9.09 4.86
N GLN A 19 -12.96 -9.75 6.00
CA GLN A 19 -14.20 -10.51 6.15
C GLN A 19 -15.43 -9.60 6.03
N ARG A 20 -15.43 -8.44 6.71
CA ARG A 20 -16.56 -7.50 6.69
C ARG A 20 -16.93 -7.07 5.27
N VAL A 21 -15.92 -6.86 4.42
CA VAL A 21 -16.11 -6.57 3.01
C VAL A 21 -16.72 -7.77 2.26
N ARG A 22 -16.18 -8.99 2.49
CA ARG A 22 -16.70 -10.22 1.88
C ARG A 22 -18.15 -10.53 2.28
N ALA A 23 -18.53 -10.26 3.53
CA ALA A 23 -19.89 -10.46 4.03
C ALA A 23 -20.91 -9.50 3.41
N ALA A 24 -20.48 -8.33 2.96
CA ALA A 24 -21.32 -7.35 2.28
C ALA A 24 -21.43 -7.58 0.76
N ARG A 25 -20.95 -8.72 0.25
CA ARG A 25 -21.12 -9.08 -1.16
C ARG A 25 -22.60 -9.00 -1.54
N ASN A 26 -22.91 -8.26 -2.60
CA ASN A 26 -24.28 -8.00 -3.08
C ASN A 26 -25.20 -7.29 -2.08
N ALA A 27 -24.67 -6.73 -0.99
CA ALA A 27 -25.47 -5.91 -0.10
C ALA A 27 -26.04 -4.71 -0.87
N ALA A 28 -27.31 -4.39 -0.62
CA ALA A 28 -27.96 -3.25 -1.25
C ALA A 28 -27.16 -1.96 -0.97
N VAL A 29 -27.03 -1.12 -1.99
CA VAL A 29 -26.40 0.20 -1.86
C VAL A 29 -27.04 0.98 -0.71
N LEU A 30 -26.23 1.63 0.12
CA LEU A 30 -26.62 2.34 1.35
C LEU A 30 -27.21 1.47 2.49
N SER A 31 -27.26 0.14 2.36
CA SER A 31 -27.56 -0.71 3.51
C SER A 31 -26.47 -0.61 4.57
N GLU A 32 -26.81 -0.96 5.82
CA GLU A 32 -25.83 -0.96 6.93
C GLU A 32 -24.60 -1.82 6.59
N ASN A 33 -24.81 -3.01 6.03
CA ASN A 33 -23.72 -3.90 5.63
C ASN A 33 -22.83 -3.28 4.54
N TRP A 34 -23.42 -2.55 3.58
CA TRP A 34 -22.67 -1.83 2.55
C TRP A 34 -21.81 -0.72 3.17
N VAL A 35 -22.37 0.08 4.09
CA VAL A 35 -21.64 1.16 4.77
C VAL A 35 -20.49 0.59 5.62
N LEU A 36 -20.76 -0.46 6.40
CA LEU A 36 -19.74 -1.11 7.24
C LEU A 36 -18.61 -1.70 6.40
N ALA A 37 -18.90 -2.22 5.20
CA ALA A 37 -17.87 -2.70 4.29
C ALA A 37 -16.99 -1.59 3.72
N HIS A 38 -17.56 -0.44 3.35
CA HIS A 38 -16.76 0.71 2.91
C HIS A 38 -15.88 1.28 4.02
N ILE A 39 -16.38 1.31 5.27
CA ILE A 39 -15.56 1.68 6.43
C ILE A 39 -14.40 0.68 6.62
N ALA A 40 -14.69 -0.62 6.50
CA ALA A 40 -13.67 -1.67 6.60
C ALA A 40 -12.62 -1.56 5.48
N LEU A 41 -13.05 -1.29 4.24
CA LEU A 41 -12.16 -1.06 3.11
C LEU A 41 -11.27 0.17 3.33
N GLY A 42 -11.84 1.29 3.80
CA GLY A 42 -11.09 2.50 4.10
C GLY A 42 -10.01 2.31 5.18
N LYS A 43 -10.21 1.39 6.13
CA LYS A 43 -9.15 1.02 7.10
C LYS A 43 -7.98 0.30 6.44
N ILE A 44 -8.24 -0.59 5.47
CA ILE A 44 -7.22 -1.29 4.70
C ILE A 44 -6.45 -0.29 3.82
N GLU A 45 -7.15 0.61 3.13
CA GLU A 45 -6.55 1.67 2.29
C GLU A 45 -5.67 2.62 3.10
N LYS A 46 -6.12 2.99 4.30
CA LYS A 46 -5.33 3.81 5.23
C LYS A 46 -4.03 3.11 5.61
N ALA A 47 -4.05 1.80 5.85
CA ALA A 47 -2.83 1.04 6.14
C ALA A 47 -1.88 1.01 4.93
N ARG A 48 -2.40 0.82 3.70
CA ARG A 48 -1.61 0.89 2.45
C ARG A 48 -0.89 2.23 2.27
N SER A 49 -1.47 3.33 2.75
CA SER A 49 -0.83 4.65 2.66
C SER A 49 0.56 4.68 3.32
N GLY A 50 0.79 3.88 4.37
CA GLY A 50 2.12 3.73 4.98
C GLY A 50 3.16 3.15 4.02
N SER A 51 2.78 2.17 3.19
CA SER A 51 3.66 1.58 2.18
C SER A 51 3.96 2.56 1.04
N LEU A 52 2.98 3.37 0.62
CA LEU A 52 3.18 4.44 -0.36
C LEU A 52 4.14 5.52 0.13
N ILE A 53 4.02 5.92 1.40
CA ILE A 53 4.96 6.88 2.02
C ILE A 53 6.37 6.28 2.05
N ALA A 54 6.52 5.02 2.45
CA ALA A 54 7.82 4.37 2.48
C ALA A 54 8.47 4.26 1.09
N LEU A 55 7.70 4.00 0.04
CA LEU A 55 8.18 4.01 -1.34
C LEU A 55 8.64 5.41 -1.76
N ALA A 56 7.83 6.43 -1.50
CA ALA A 56 8.18 7.82 -1.82
C ALA A 56 9.44 8.31 -1.07
N GLU A 57 9.64 7.87 0.17
CA GLU A 57 10.88 8.14 0.91
C GLU A 57 12.10 7.50 0.24
N LEU A 58 11.98 6.27 -0.27
CA LEU A 58 13.05 5.57 -0.99
C LEU A 58 13.37 6.28 -2.32
N ASP A 59 12.34 6.67 -3.07
CA ASP A 59 12.51 7.41 -4.33
C ASP A 59 13.24 8.74 -4.11
N ARG A 60 12.89 9.47 -3.03
CA ARG A 60 13.58 10.69 -2.64
C ARG A 60 15.05 10.42 -2.31
N LEU A 61 15.35 9.39 -1.50
CA LEU A 61 16.73 9.04 -1.15
C LEU A 61 17.56 8.65 -2.39
N HIS A 62 16.94 7.96 -3.34
CA HIS A 62 17.57 7.60 -4.61
C HIS A 62 17.88 8.83 -5.46
N ALA A 63 16.94 9.77 -5.60
CA ALA A 63 17.16 11.04 -6.28
C ALA A 63 18.28 11.87 -5.62
N ASP A 64 18.27 11.97 -4.28
CA ASP A 64 19.31 12.65 -3.50
C ASP A 64 20.70 12.00 -3.77
N ARG A 65 20.76 10.66 -3.84
CA ARG A 65 22.01 9.93 -4.11
C ARG A 65 22.52 10.14 -5.52
N LEU A 66 21.65 10.11 -6.53
CA LEU A 66 22.00 10.42 -7.91
C LEU A 66 22.55 11.85 -8.05
N GLY A 67 21.92 12.81 -7.37
CA GLY A 67 22.43 14.19 -7.31
C GLY A 67 23.82 14.29 -6.69
N ALA A 68 24.07 13.56 -5.59
CA ALA A 68 25.39 13.53 -4.97
C ALA A 68 26.47 12.91 -5.87
N ILE A 69 26.13 11.89 -6.67
CA ILE A 69 27.05 11.30 -7.66
C ILE A 69 27.35 12.31 -8.76
N TYR A 70 26.32 12.97 -9.29
CA TYR A 70 26.47 14.00 -10.31
C TYR A 70 27.37 15.16 -9.86
N ASP A 71 27.21 15.59 -8.60
CA ASP A 71 28.03 16.63 -7.98
C ASP A 71 29.46 16.17 -7.61
N GLY A 72 29.81 14.90 -7.83
CA GLY A 72 31.10 14.32 -7.42
C GLY A 72 31.28 14.15 -5.91
N LYS A 73 30.19 14.24 -5.14
CA LYS A 73 30.16 14.05 -3.66
C LYS A 73 30.01 12.59 -3.26
N ALA A 74 29.66 11.72 -4.20
CA ALA A 74 29.57 10.27 -4.04
C ALA A 74 30.01 9.58 -5.35
N SER A 75 30.33 8.29 -5.28
CA SER A 75 30.81 7.52 -6.44
C SER A 75 30.00 6.26 -6.76
N ASP A 76 29.09 5.84 -5.88
CA ASP A 76 28.31 4.59 -6.00
C ASP A 76 27.11 4.60 -5.04
N GLY A 77 26.38 3.50 -4.84
CA GLY A 77 25.38 3.29 -3.80
C GLY A 77 23.93 3.50 -4.23
N THR A 78 23.65 3.40 -5.54
CA THR A 78 22.26 3.38 -6.05
C THR A 78 21.69 1.97 -6.08
N ALA A 79 22.51 0.94 -6.27
CA ALA A 79 22.07 -0.44 -6.43
C ALA A 79 21.23 -0.97 -5.25
N GLU A 80 21.62 -0.67 -4.01
CA GLU A 80 20.85 -1.06 -2.83
C GLU A 80 19.52 -0.30 -2.74
N LEU A 81 19.49 0.97 -3.14
CA LEU A 81 18.29 1.79 -3.18
C LEU A 81 17.32 1.30 -4.27
N GLU A 82 17.83 1.01 -5.47
CA GLU A 82 17.06 0.43 -6.56
C GLU A 82 16.44 -0.91 -6.16
N THR A 83 17.20 -1.77 -5.47
CA THR A 83 16.69 -3.04 -4.95
C THR A 83 15.59 -2.83 -3.90
N ALA A 84 15.76 -1.85 -3.01
CA ALA A 84 14.77 -1.51 -2.00
C ALA A 84 13.48 -0.92 -2.61
N ILE A 85 13.62 -0.05 -3.62
CA ILE A 85 12.51 0.53 -4.39
C ILE A 85 11.73 -0.57 -5.10
N ALA A 86 12.42 -1.46 -5.82
CA ALA A 86 11.77 -2.58 -6.52
C ALA A 86 10.98 -3.48 -5.55
N SER A 87 11.56 -3.78 -4.39
CA SER A 87 10.89 -4.56 -3.34
C SER A 87 9.66 -3.84 -2.77
N ALA A 88 9.77 -2.54 -2.48
CA ALA A 88 8.65 -1.75 -1.96
C ALA A 88 7.53 -1.58 -2.99
N SER A 89 7.86 -1.38 -4.27
CA SER A 89 6.89 -1.33 -5.37
C SER A 89 6.10 -2.64 -5.48
N ALA A 90 6.79 -3.78 -5.47
CA ALA A 90 6.14 -5.09 -5.54
C ALA A 90 5.16 -5.33 -4.37
N LEU A 91 5.49 -4.83 -3.16
CA LEU A 91 4.58 -4.85 -2.02
C LEU A 91 3.35 -3.98 -2.28
N VAL A 92 3.53 -2.73 -2.72
CA VAL A 92 2.42 -1.81 -3.03
C VAL A 92 1.50 -2.39 -4.11
N ASP A 93 2.04 -3.03 -5.14
CA ASP A 93 1.27 -3.65 -6.22
C ASP A 93 0.41 -4.81 -5.71
N ARG A 94 0.99 -5.68 -4.88
CA ARG A 94 0.27 -6.77 -4.21
C ARG A 94 -0.86 -6.23 -3.34
N GLN A 95 -0.60 -5.20 -2.54
CA GLN A 95 -1.59 -4.57 -1.67
C GLN A 95 -2.73 -3.95 -2.49
N ASN A 96 -2.41 -3.30 -3.61
CA ASN A 96 -3.42 -2.75 -4.51
C ASN A 96 -4.32 -3.84 -5.09
N SER A 97 -3.72 -4.96 -5.53
CA SER A 97 -4.49 -6.11 -6.04
C SER A 97 -5.47 -6.68 -5.00
N GLU A 98 -5.08 -6.74 -3.73
CA GLU A 98 -5.99 -7.19 -2.67
C GLU A 98 -7.14 -6.20 -2.42
N ILE A 99 -6.87 -4.89 -2.43
CA ILE A 99 -7.91 -3.86 -2.32
C ILE A 99 -8.87 -3.94 -3.51
N ASP A 100 -8.35 -4.04 -4.74
CA ASP A 100 -9.15 -4.12 -5.96
C ASP A 100 -10.09 -5.33 -5.93
N LYS A 101 -9.60 -6.50 -5.47
CA LYS A 101 -10.43 -7.71 -5.29
C LYS A 101 -11.56 -7.48 -4.29
N LEU A 102 -11.31 -6.76 -3.20
CA LEU A 102 -12.30 -6.46 -2.17
C LEU A 102 -13.32 -5.44 -2.67
N GLN A 103 -12.86 -4.37 -3.31
CA GLN A 103 -13.71 -3.33 -3.89
C GLN A 103 -14.65 -3.89 -4.97
N ALA A 104 -14.18 -4.82 -5.80
CA ALA A 104 -14.97 -5.50 -6.82
C ALA A 104 -16.14 -6.33 -6.25
N MET A 105 -16.17 -6.62 -4.94
CA MET A 105 -17.29 -7.33 -4.30
C MET A 105 -18.44 -6.40 -3.89
N LEU A 106 -18.21 -5.09 -3.86
CA LEU A 106 -19.18 -4.10 -3.40
C LEU A 106 -19.89 -3.47 -4.61
N LEU A 107 -21.22 -3.39 -4.53
CA LEU A 107 -22.00 -2.64 -5.52
C LEU A 107 -21.61 -1.16 -5.48
N GLN A 108 -21.32 -0.61 -6.65
CA GLN A 108 -21.06 0.82 -6.80
C GLN A 108 -22.40 1.58 -6.85
N PRO A 109 -22.49 2.78 -6.25
CA PRO A 109 -23.69 3.62 -6.30
C PRO A 109 -24.00 4.13 -7.71
#